data_AF-F7LZ87-F1
#
_entry.id   AF-F7LZ87-F1
#
_cell.length_a   1.000
_cell.length_b   1.000
_cell.length_c   1.000
_cell.angle_alpha   90.00
_cell.angle_beta   90.00
_cell.angle_gamma   90.00
#
_symmetry.space_group_name_H-M   'P 1'
#
loop_
_entity.id
_entity.type
_entity.pdbx_description
1 polymer ?
#
loop_
_entity_poly.entity_id
_entity_poly.type
_entity_poly.pdbx_seq_one_letter_code
_entity_poly.pdbx_strand_id
1 'polypeptide(L)'
;MILKNSLYYKKSLEIAKEFVQSITIVDDKAVYSNGTPVSSDFFDAGEIIKKFSEQSIICSIFKFTEENDIYRIAKISQKSDITVLDWKMTPAFEAVENDNSDDEEEDNRESKGYYTLEILKEVLSSEYNKFKLFVIYTDEIDFNRIVSEIKQVLKSINLPVKEESQYSFLCNSNKITIFGKEAVKTKTTHIKDIAQRAFNYAELPNAIYEEFVNFTHGVVSNIFLKSISAIRANTFFLLNTFQREIDAAFIAHKSVLPTPDDAHEHIIELIGSEIKSVINGALNESITSVQIENYIELLDEKKLLFNFKKDDLDNNSNIPNSFTIGEFKELLNKGIISTCKYENESVKSKRELSKRVIKHIPKIIIQGYDPTIEKTKLQEHINNSNLRFAKLTTLRKRYLNANKPFLTLGVLLKGTTVAGNDEYWVCIQPKCDSVRLSMNENMHMGRPFMFLSLTKTSKNGDIILDLNTSFKIIYNITKIRQFMFRPTKNGVVQVREVIPNEWFFLDSFGRRFEYLGELKNDFAQGIANSFASQVSRVATNHSEWLRLNSIK
;
A
#
# COMPACT_ATOMS: atom_id res chain seq x y z
N MET A 1 12.39 14.47 -7.72
CA MET A 1 12.05 13.98 -9.09
C MET A 1 13.19 13.09 -9.54
N ILE A 2 12.90 11.90 -10.07
CA ILE A 2 13.97 10.96 -10.47
C ILE A 2 14.67 11.46 -11.74
N LEU A 3 15.99 11.31 -11.77
CA LEU A 3 16.78 11.59 -12.97
C LEU A 3 16.36 10.63 -14.10
N LYS A 4 15.69 11.17 -15.13
CA LYS A 4 15.16 10.42 -16.29
C LYS A 4 16.19 9.53 -16.99
N ASN A 5 17.48 9.87 -16.91
CA ASN A 5 18.54 9.11 -17.58
C ASN A 5 19.17 8.01 -16.71
N SER A 6 18.77 7.89 -15.45
CA SER A 6 19.31 6.88 -14.55
C SER A 6 18.89 5.46 -14.93
N LEU A 7 19.72 4.48 -14.59
CA LEU A 7 19.40 3.06 -14.81
C LEU A 7 18.16 2.64 -14.01
N TYR A 8 18.01 3.16 -12.80
CA TYR A 8 16.83 2.95 -11.97
C TYR A 8 15.54 3.48 -12.63
N TYR A 9 15.58 4.68 -13.22
CA TYR A 9 14.42 5.21 -13.95
C TYR A 9 14.05 4.33 -15.13
N LYS A 10 15.02 3.95 -15.96
CA LYS A 10 14.77 3.08 -17.13
C LYS A 10 14.12 1.76 -16.71
N LYS A 11 14.58 1.15 -15.61
CA LYS A 11 13.97 -0.09 -15.11
C LYS A 11 12.59 0.15 -14.51
N SER A 12 12.38 1.26 -13.81
CA SER A 12 11.05 1.65 -13.31
C SER A 12 10.06 1.88 -14.46
N LEU A 13 10.52 2.47 -15.56
CA LEU A 13 9.74 2.69 -16.77
C LEU A 13 9.35 1.38 -17.46
N GLU A 14 10.27 0.42 -17.54
CA GLU A 14 9.97 -0.93 -18.04
C GLU A 14 8.89 -1.61 -17.19
N ILE A 15 9.03 -1.58 -15.86
CA ILE A 15 8.05 -2.14 -14.92
C ILE A 15 6.68 -1.44 -15.08
N ALA A 16 6.67 -0.12 -15.21
CA ALA A 16 5.44 0.64 -15.44
C ALA A 16 4.75 0.24 -16.76
N LYS A 17 5.53 0.08 -17.85
CA LYS A 17 5.04 -0.38 -19.15
C LYS A 17 4.44 -1.78 -19.12
N GLU A 18 5.02 -2.69 -18.35
CA GLU A 18 4.45 -4.03 -18.18
C GLU A 18 3.17 -4.01 -17.30
N PHE A 19 3.10 -3.10 -16.33
CA PHE A 19 1.99 -3.01 -15.39
C PHE A 19 0.75 -2.38 -16.00
N VAL A 20 0.90 -1.24 -16.68
CA VAL A 20 -0.22 -0.52 -17.30
C VAL A 20 -0.69 -1.28 -18.53
N GLN A 21 -1.90 -1.84 -18.46
CA GLN A 21 -2.48 -2.63 -19.55
C GLN A 21 -3.69 -1.94 -20.16
N SER A 22 -4.32 -1.02 -19.42
CA SER A 22 -5.58 -0.39 -19.81
C SER A 22 -5.62 1.11 -19.52
N ILE A 23 -6.06 1.88 -20.52
CA ILE A 23 -6.28 3.32 -20.41
C ILE A 23 -7.67 3.63 -20.94
N THR A 24 -8.43 4.42 -20.18
CA THR A 24 -9.71 4.97 -20.64
C THR A 24 -9.53 6.44 -20.94
N ILE A 25 -9.93 6.89 -22.13
CA ILE A 25 -9.96 8.30 -22.51
C ILE A 25 -11.41 8.71 -22.70
N VAL A 26 -11.80 9.82 -22.08
CA VAL A 26 -13.14 10.39 -22.17
C VAL A 26 -13.06 11.74 -22.87
N ASP A 27 -13.82 11.90 -23.96
CA ASP A 27 -13.86 13.13 -24.77
C ASP A 27 -15.25 13.20 -25.44
N ASP A 28 -15.89 14.37 -25.42
CA ASP A 28 -17.24 14.58 -25.99
C ASP A 28 -17.21 14.64 -27.53
N LYS A 29 -16.05 14.97 -28.12
CA LYS A 29 -15.86 15.12 -29.58
C LYS A 29 -15.05 13.99 -30.20
N ALA A 30 -14.99 12.83 -29.54
CA ALA A 30 -14.37 11.64 -30.08
C ALA A 30 -15.04 11.18 -31.40
N VAL A 31 -14.22 10.99 -32.44
CA VAL A 31 -14.60 10.50 -33.77
C VAL A 31 -13.52 9.56 -34.33
N TYR A 32 -13.92 8.61 -35.18
CA TYR A 32 -12.98 7.72 -35.86
C TYR A 32 -12.65 8.26 -37.24
N SER A 33 -11.38 8.58 -37.50
CA SER A 33 -10.91 8.84 -38.86
C SER A 33 -10.93 7.53 -39.67
N ASN A 34 -11.91 7.38 -40.55
CA ASN A 34 -11.89 6.33 -41.57
C ASN A 34 -10.89 6.67 -42.70
N GLY A 35 -9.68 7.13 -42.35
CA GLY A 35 -8.65 7.56 -43.30
C GLY A 35 -8.73 9.01 -43.76
N THR A 36 -9.70 9.80 -43.28
CA THR A 36 -9.81 11.24 -43.54
C THR A 36 -9.30 12.05 -42.35
N PRO A 37 -8.52 13.13 -42.56
CA PRO A 37 -8.09 14.01 -41.48
C PRO A 37 -9.30 14.52 -40.68
N VAL A 38 -9.25 14.36 -39.37
CA VAL A 38 -10.23 14.92 -38.45
C VAL A 38 -9.97 16.42 -38.33
N SER A 39 -11.03 17.24 -38.29
CA SER A 39 -10.88 18.68 -38.02
C SER A 39 -10.21 18.87 -36.65
N SER A 40 -9.43 19.95 -36.49
CA SER A 40 -8.73 20.26 -35.24
C SER A 40 -9.63 20.37 -34.01
N ASP A 41 -10.93 20.56 -34.22
CA ASP A 41 -11.91 20.69 -33.14
C ASP A 41 -12.40 19.34 -32.59
N PHE A 42 -12.08 18.23 -33.25
CA PHE A 42 -12.54 16.89 -32.89
C PHE A 42 -11.37 16.01 -32.44
N PHE A 43 -11.66 15.02 -31.60
CA PHE A 43 -10.68 14.09 -31.07
C PHE A 43 -10.60 12.83 -31.93
N ASP A 44 -9.46 12.56 -32.55
CA ASP A 44 -9.27 11.36 -33.40
C ASP A 44 -9.04 10.11 -32.54
N ALA A 45 -10.15 9.42 -32.26
CA ALA A 45 -10.16 8.14 -31.54
C ALA A 45 -9.35 7.05 -32.28
N GLY A 46 -9.35 7.06 -33.61
CA GLY A 46 -8.67 6.05 -34.42
C GLY A 46 -7.16 6.19 -34.35
N GLU A 47 -6.64 7.41 -34.43
CA GLU A 47 -5.20 7.68 -34.32
C GLU A 47 -4.68 7.35 -32.93
N ILE A 48 -5.35 7.80 -31.87
CA ILE A 48 -4.86 7.60 -30.50
C ILE A 48 -4.87 6.11 -30.12
N ILE A 49 -5.89 5.34 -30.53
CA ILE A 49 -5.95 3.89 -30.29
C ILE A 49 -4.77 3.20 -30.97
N LYS A 50 -4.43 3.59 -32.21
CA LYS A 50 -3.25 3.05 -32.91
C LYS A 50 -1.96 3.33 -32.14
N LYS A 51 -1.77 4.56 -31.65
CA LYS A 51 -0.57 4.93 -30.86
C LYS A 51 -0.43 4.17 -29.55
N PHE A 52 -1.53 3.90 -28.85
CA PHE A 52 -1.50 3.04 -27.67
C PHE A 52 -1.31 1.56 -28.02
N SER A 53 -1.85 1.09 -29.15
CA SER A 53 -1.65 -0.29 -29.62
C SER A 53 -0.20 -0.59 -30.00
N GLU A 54 0.54 0.39 -30.55
CA GLU A 54 1.98 0.30 -30.79
C GLU A 54 2.77 0.01 -29.50
N GLN A 55 2.19 0.34 -28.33
CA GLN A 55 2.75 0.08 -27.00
C GLN A 55 2.08 -1.10 -26.28
N SER A 56 1.26 -1.91 -26.99
CA SER A 56 0.51 -3.05 -26.44
C SER A 56 -0.46 -2.69 -25.30
N ILE A 57 -0.99 -1.46 -25.30
CA ILE A 57 -1.98 -1.00 -24.31
C ILE A 57 -3.38 -1.08 -24.90
N ILE A 58 -4.34 -1.58 -24.11
CA ILE A 58 -5.76 -1.50 -24.44
C ILE A 58 -6.24 -0.08 -24.16
N CYS A 59 -6.52 0.68 -25.22
CA CYS A 59 -7.10 2.01 -25.14
C CYS A 59 -8.61 1.95 -25.39
N SER A 60 -9.40 2.33 -24.39
CA SER A 60 -10.85 2.47 -24.51
C SER A 60 -11.20 3.95 -24.65
N ILE A 61 -11.90 4.31 -25.73
CA ILE A 61 -12.42 5.65 -25.92
C ILE A 61 -13.89 5.67 -25.51
N PHE A 62 -14.26 6.58 -24.62
CA PHE A 62 -15.62 6.80 -24.18
C PHE A 62 -16.08 8.19 -24.64
N LYS A 63 -17.06 8.23 -25.53
CA LYS A 63 -17.64 9.50 -25.98
C LYS A 63 -18.65 9.99 -24.96
N PHE A 64 -18.41 11.15 -24.36
CA PHE A 64 -19.38 11.75 -23.43
C PHE A 64 -20.56 12.35 -24.22
N THR A 65 -21.78 11.93 -23.90
CA THR A 65 -22.98 12.32 -24.66
C THR A 65 -24.14 12.81 -23.81
N GLU A 66 -24.28 12.27 -22.60
CA GLU A 66 -25.38 12.58 -21.67
C GLU A 66 -24.88 12.62 -20.21
N GLU A 67 -25.59 13.29 -19.31
CA GLU A 67 -25.17 13.40 -17.90
C GLU A 67 -25.07 12.04 -17.20
N ASN A 68 -25.91 11.08 -17.57
CA ASN A 68 -25.87 9.73 -17.01
C ASN A 68 -24.55 8.99 -17.33
N ASP A 69 -23.78 9.48 -18.32
CA ASP A 69 -22.44 8.97 -18.61
C ASP A 69 -21.47 9.18 -17.45
N ILE A 70 -21.69 10.16 -16.57
CA ILE A 70 -20.86 10.38 -15.37
C ILE A 70 -20.71 9.07 -14.57
N TYR A 71 -21.83 8.38 -14.30
CA TYR A 71 -21.82 7.11 -13.56
C TYR A 71 -21.21 5.95 -14.36
N ARG A 72 -21.37 5.94 -15.69
CA ARG A 72 -20.77 4.92 -16.56
C ARG A 72 -19.26 5.08 -16.62
N ILE A 73 -18.79 6.31 -16.76
CA ILE A 73 -17.38 6.71 -16.71
C ILE A 73 -16.78 6.35 -15.36
N ALA A 74 -17.48 6.61 -14.27
CA ALA A 74 -17.02 6.21 -12.94
C ALA A 74 -16.81 4.70 -12.80
N LYS A 75 -17.72 3.89 -13.35
CA LYS A 75 -17.61 2.41 -13.35
C LYS A 75 -16.48 1.89 -14.23
N ILE A 76 -16.32 2.42 -15.45
CA ILE A 76 -15.22 1.97 -16.34
C ILE A 76 -13.86 2.45 -15.80
N SER A 77 -13.80 3.64 -15.22
CA SER A 77 -12.61 4.17 -14.56
C SER A 77 -12.16 3.27 -13.41
N GLN A 78 -13.05 2.52 -12.74
CA GLN A 78 -12.68 1.51 -11.74
C GLN A 78 -11.89 0.33 -12.32
N LYS A 79 -12.06 0.01 -13.60
CA LYS A 79 -11.39 -1.11 -14.25
C LYS A 79 -10.11 -0.73 -14.99
N SER A 80 -9.99 0.53 -15.43
CA SER A 80 -8.77 1.01 -16.09
C SER A 80 -7.63 1.26 -15.11
N ASP A 81 -6.38 1.10 -15.57
CA ASP A 81 -5.20 1.45 -14.76
C ASP A 81 -5.02 2.99 -14.71
N ILE A 82 -5.36 3.68 -15.81
CA ILE A 82 -5.25 5.14 -15.96
C ILE A 82 -6.51 5.68 -16.63
N THR A 83 -6.98 6.86 -16.21
CA THR A 83 -8.11 7.56 -16.82
C THR A 83 -7.68 8.94 -17.30
N VAL A 84 -7.91 9.23 -18.58
CA VAL A 84 -7.70 10.53 -19.22
C VAL A 84 -9.07 11.17 -19.45
N LEU A 85 -9.25 12.40 -19.00
CA LEU A 85 -10.50 13.15 -19.15
C LEU A 85 -10.21 14.42 -19.93
N ASP A 86 -10.96 14.70 -21.00
CA ASP A 86 -10.99 16.03 -21.57
C ASP A 86 -11.49 17.03 -20.53
N TRP A 87 -10.85 18.20 -20.41
CA TRP A 87 -11.28 19.19 -19.43
C TRP A 87 -12.66 19.75 -19.76
N LYS A 88 -12.88 20.09 -21.03
CA LYS A 88 -14.12 20.71 -21.50
C LYS A 88 -14.95 19.67 -22.22
N MET A 89 -16.00 19.18 -21.57
CA MET A 89 -16.98 18.29 -22.18
C MET A 89 -18.32 19.01 -22.25
N THR A 90 -19.00 18.96 -23.40
CA THR A 90 -20.36 19.47 -23.55
C THR A 90 -21.24 18.36 -24.14
N PRO A 91 -22.29 17.92 -23.42
CA PRO A 91 -23.15 16.84 -23.90
C PRO A 91 -23.95 17.28 -25.13
N ALA A 92 -24.39 16.30 -25.91
CA ALA A 92 -24.93 16.55 -27.25
C ALA A 92 -26.24 17.36 -27.24
N PHE A 93 -27.01 17.34 -26.15
CA PHE A 93 -28.27 18.07 -26.04
C PHE A 93 -28.05 19.59 -25.81
N GLU A 94 -26.98 19.99 -25.14
CA GLU A 94 -26.63 21.41 -24.90
C GLU A 94 -25.95 22.09 -26.10
N ALA A 95 -25.35 21.29 -26.99
CA ALA A 95 -24.76 21.80 -28.22
C ALA A 95 -25.82 22.35 -29.21
N VAL A 96 -27.09 21.95 -29.06
CA VAL A 96 -28.19 22.34 -29.96
C VAL A 96 -28.89 23.63 -29.50
N GLU A 97 -28.93 23.90 -28.20
CA GLU A 97 -29.61 25.09 -27.65
C GLU A 97 -28.79 26.37 -27.83
N ASN A 98 -27.45 26.29 -27.94
CA ASN A 98 -26.57 27.45 -28.09
C ASN A 98 -26.55 28.09 -29.50
N ASP A 99 -27.19 27.48 -30.51
CA ASP A 99 -27.17 28.00 -31.88
C ASP A 99 -28.33 28.97 -32.20
N ASN A 100 -29.33 29.14 -31.31
CA ASN A 100 -30.55 29.92 -31.65
C ASN A 100 -31.20 30.78 -30.53
N SER A 101 -30.56 31.05 -29.40
CA SER A 101 -31.15 31.94 -28.38
C SER A 101 -30.14 32.96 -27.84
N ASP A 102 -30.40 34.24 -28.13
CA ASP A 102 -29.85 35.42 -27.44
C ASP A 102 -30.40 35.57 -26.00
N ASP A 103 -31.00 34.52 -25.44
CA ASP A 103 -31.55 34.53 -24.09
C ASP A 103 -30.50 33.98 -23.12
N GLU A 104 -29.90 34.90 -22.36
CA GLU A 104 -29.06 34.68 -21.19
C GLU A 104 -29.87 33.98 -20.08
N GLU A 105 -30.32 32.73 -20.29
CA GLU A 105 -30.73 31.91 -19.16
C GLU A 105 -29.47 31.54 -18.37
N GLU A 106 -29.42 32.01 -17.12
CA GLU A 106 -28.36 31.76 -16.13
C GLU A 106 -28.12 30.25 -15.98
N ASP A 107 -27.24 29.72 -16.82
CA ASP A 107 -26.71 28.39 -16.68
C ASP A 107 -25.94 28.36 -15.35
N ASN A 108 -26.49 27.70 -14.33
CA ASN A 108 -25.94 27.57 -12.96
C ASN A 108 -24.57 26.82 -12.92
N ARG A 109 -23.88 26.72 -14.05
CA ARG A 109 -22.64 25.98 -14.28
C ARG A 109 -21.52 26.95 -14.57
N GLU A 110 -20.98 27.52 -13.49
CA GLU A 110 -19.93 28.55 -13.54
C GLU A 110 -18.61 28.10 -14.18
N SER A 111 -18.37 26.77 -14.31
CA SER A 111 -17.10 26.21 -14.81
C SER A 111 -17.25 25.51 -16.17
N LYS A 112 -16.33 25.84 -17.09
CA LYS A 112 -16.15 25.13 -18.37
C LYS A 112 -15.77 23.65 -18.21
N GLY A 113 -15.31 23.24 -17.02
CA GLY A 113 -14.95 21.86 -16.68
C GLY A 113 -15.97 21.16 -15.77
N TYR A 114 -17.19 21.69 -15.64
CA TYR A 114 -18.23 21.18 -14.74
C TYR A 114 -18.39 19.64 -14.78
N TYR A 115 -18.54 19.07 -15.98
CA TYR A 115 -18.73 17.62 -16.12
C TYR A 115 -17.51 16.81 -15.72
N THR A 116 -16.31 17.29 -16.06
CA THR A 116 -15.04 16.67 -15.63
C THR A 116 -14.92 16.67 -14.11
N LEU A 117 -15.35 17.76 -13.46
CA LEU A 117 -15.37 17.88 -12.01
C LEU A 117 -16.36 16.91 -11.35
N GLU A 118 -17.58 16.77 -11.89
CA GLU A 118 -18.57 15.80 -11.38
C GLU A 118 -18.13 14.35 -11.62
N ILE A 119 -17.48 14.04 -12.76
CA ILE A 119 -16.84 12.75 -13.00
C ILE A 119 -15.77 12.48 -11.94
N LEU A 120 -14.86 13.43 -11.70
CA LEU A 120 -13.81 13.28 -10.70
C LEU A 120 -14.40 13.05 -9.30
N LYS A 121 -15.45 13.77 -8.94
CA LYS A 121 -16.14 13.63 -7.66
C LYS A 121 -16.70 12.22 -7.47
N GLU A 122 -17.42 11.70 -8.45
CA GLU A 122 -17.99 10.35 -8.42
C GLU A 122 -16.88 9.27 -8.41
N VAL A 123 -15.86 9.43 -9.25
CA VAL A 123 -14.73 8.52 -9.36
C VAL A 123 -13.93 8.45 -8.06
N LEU A 124 -13.61 9.60 -7.44
CA LEU A 124 -12.76 9.69 -6.26
C LEU A 124 -13.49 9.33 -4.96
N SER A 125 -14.81 9.45 -4.92
CA SER A 125 -15.64 8.97 -3.80
C SER A 125 -15.71 7.44 -3.75
N SER A 126 -15.42 6.73 -4.85
CA SER A 126 -15.42 5.26 -4.88
C SER A 126 -14.27 4.65 -4.09
N GLU A 127 -14.57 3.72 -3.18
CA GLU A 127 -13.54 3.00 -2.41
C GLU A 127 -12.62 2.12 -3.27
N TYR A 128 -13.05 1.79 -4.50
CA TYR A 128 -12.32 0.97 -5.47
C TYR A 128 -11.28 1.78 -6.27
N ASN A 129 -11.43 3.10 -6.36
CA ASN A 129 -10.51 3.97 -7.09
C ASN A 129 -9.41 4.48 -6.17
N LYS A 130 -8.54 3.57 -5.72
CA LYS A 130 -7.35 3.90 -4.95
C LYS A 130 -6.12 3.59 -5.79
N PHE A 131 -5.12 4.46 -5.72
CA PHE A 131 -3.84 4.30 -6.42
C PHE A 131 -3.97 4.37 -7.95
N LYS A 132 -4.71 5.37 -8.46
CA LYS A 132 -4.86 5.63 -9.90
C LYS A 132 -4.25 6.95 -10.33
N LEU A 133 -3.85 7.01 -11.59
CA LEU A 133 -3.45 8.23 -12.28
C LEU A 133 -4.63 8.77 -13.10
N PHE A 134 -5.01 10.01 -12.82
CA PHE A 134 -5.96 10.79 -13.59
C PHE A 134 -5.21 11.87 -14.36
N VAL A 135 -5.46 11.94 -15.65
CA VAL A 135 -4.87 12.94 -16.54
C VAL A 135 -6.00 13.81 -17.06
N ILE A 136 -5.94 15.10 -16.76
CA ILE A 136 -6.81 16.10 -17.36
C ILE A 136 -6.14 16.61 -18.62
N TYR A 137 -6.76 16.39 -19.78
CA TYR A 137 -6.25 16.75 -21.08
C TYR A 137 -7.01 17.97 -21.60
N THR A 138 -6.35 19.08 -21.92
CA THR A 138 -7.05 20.37 -22.15
C THR A 138 -6.43 21.20 -23.25
N ASP A 139 -7.25 21.99 -23.95
CA ASP A 139 -6.82 23.05 -24.87
C ASP A 139 -6.66 24.43 -24.19
N GLU A 140 -6.99 24.53 -22.90
CA GLU A 140 -6.87 25.77 -22.14
C GLU A 140 -5.43 26.04 -21.70
N ILE A 141 -5.03 27.31 -21.75
CA ILE A 141 -3.67 27.74 -21.37
C ILE A 141 -3.54 28.03 -19.87
N ASP A 142 -4.64 28.21 -19.13
CA ASP A 142 -4.62 28.55 -17.71
C ASP A 142 -4.76 27.29 -16.84
N PHE A 143 -3.66 26.55 -16.71
CA PHE A 143 -3.62 25.36 -15.86
C PHE A 143 -3.84 25.70 -14.37
N ASN A 144 -3.46 26.90 -13.92
CA ASN A 144 -3.61 27.29 -12.51
C ASN A 144 -5.09 27.42 -12.12
N ARG A 145 -5.92 27.92 -13.03
CA ARG A 145 -7.38 27.94 -12.87
C ARG A 145 -7.93 26.53 -12.72
N ILE A 146 -7.58 25.62 -13.63
CA ILE A 146 -8.00 24.21 -13.60
C ILE A 146 -7.61 23.54 -12.26
N VAL A 147 -6.36 23.72 -11.82
CA VAL A 147 -5.90 23.21 -10.52
C VAL A 147 -6.76 23.76 -9.37
N SER A 148 -7.08 25.05 -9.40
CA SER A 148 -7.84 25.72 -8.35
C SER A 148 -9.28 25.19 -8.26
N GLU A 149 -9.93 25.01 -9.40
CA GLU A 149 -11.28 24.44 -9.50
C GLU A 149 -11.32 22.99 -9.01
N ILE A 150 -10.38 22.14 -9.45
CA ILE A 150 -10.30 20.75 -8.96
C ILE A 150 -10.11 20.73 -7.44
N LYS A 151 -9.23 21.59 -6.89
CA LYS A 151 -9.02 21.67 -5.44
C LYS A 151 -10.26 22.09 -4.67
N GLN A 152 -11.10 22.98 -5.21
CA GLN A 152 -12.36 23.36 -4.57
C GLN A 152 -13.30 22.15 -4.49
N VAL A 153 -13.40 21.37 -5.57
CA VAL A 153 -14.20 20.14 -5.58
C VAL A 153 -13.68 19.12 -4.59
N LEU A 154 -12.35 18.90 -4.53
CA LEU A 154 -11.76 17.99 -3.55
C LEU A 154 -12.02 18.41 -2.10
N LYS A 155 -12.05 19.72 -1.81
CA LYS A 155 -12.45 20.23 -0.49
C LYS A 155 -13.91 19.93 -0.19
N SER A 156 -14.82 20.04 -1.17
CA SER A 156 -16.26 19.75 -0.98
C SER A 156 -16.53 18.29 -0.57
N ILE A 157 -15.70 17.35 -1.02
CA ILE A 157 -15.77 15.93 -0.66
C ILE A 157 -14.83 15.54 0.50
N ASN A 158 -14.31 16.52 1.24
CA ASN A 158 -13.40 16.31 2.38
C ASN A 158 -12.15 15.47 2.05
N LEU A 159 -11.65 15.55 0.82
CA LEU A 159 -10.43 14.84 0.42
C LEU A 159 -9.20 15.76 0.50
N PRO A 160 -8.23 15.51 1.40
CA PRO A 160 -7.06 16.34 1.54
C PRO A 160 -6.09 16.15 0.36
N VAL A 161 -5.55 17.28 -0.11
CA VAL A 161 -4.50 17.33 -1.14
C VAL A 161 -3.12 17.23 -0.47
N LYS A 162 -2.21 16.47 -1.08
CA LYS A 162 -0.83 16.22 -0.62
C LYS A 162 0.13 16.33 -1.81
N GLU A 163 1.42 16.52 -1.51
CA GLU A 163 2.53 16.49 -2.49
C GLU A 163 2.21 17.29 -3.75
N GLU A 164 2.05 18.60 -3.57
CA GLU A 164 1.72 19.53 -4.64
C GLU A 164 2.96 19.90 -5.44
N SER A 165 2.91 19.60 -6.74
CA SER A 165 3.72 20.25 -7.76
C SER A 165 2.82 21.22 -8.55
N GLN A 166 3.42 22.08 -9.37
CA GLN A 166 2.70 23.17 -10.05
C GLN A 166 1.41 22.73 -10.79
N TYR A 167 1.40 21.55 -11.44
CA TYR A 167 0.25 21.04 -12.20
C TYR A 167 -0.07 19.55 -11.96
N SER A 168 0.49 18.98 -10.89
CA SER A 168 0.17 17.62 -10.44
C SER A 168 0.09 17.59 -8.92
N PHE A 169 -0.86 16.86 -8.37
CA PHE A 169 -1.03 16.72 -6.93
C PHE A 169 -1.61 15.35 -6.57
N LEU A 170 -1.38 14.93 -5.32
CA LEU A 170 -1.95 13.72 -4.76
C LEU A 170 -3.22 14.04 -3.99
N CYS A 171 -4.25 13.23 -4.17
CA CYS A 171 -5.49 13.30 -3.41
C CYS A 171 -5.80 11.90 -2.87
N ASN A 172 -5.90 11.77 -1.54
CA ASN A 172 -6.01 10.48 -0.85
C ASN A 172 -4.85 9.52 -1.19
N SER A 173 -5.03 8.69 -2.22
CA SER A 173 -4.04 7.76 -2.78
C SER A 173 -3.94 7.85 -4.30
N ASN A 174 -4.63 8.79 -4.95
CA ASN A 174 -4.64 8.97 -6.39
C ASN A 174 -3.78 10.18 -6.77
N LYS A 175 -3.26 10.17 -8.00
CA LYS A 175 -2.55 11.30 -8.58
C LYS A 175 -3.40 11.92 -9.67
N ILE A 176 -3.52 13.24 -9.64
CA ILE A 176 -4.17 14.02 -10.69
C ILE A 176 -3.09 14.90 -11.33
N THR A 177 -3.03 14.91 -12.66
CA THR A 177 -2.11 15.75 -13.43
C THR A 177 -2.84 16.44 -14.58
N ILE A 178 -2.32 17.57 -15.03
CA ILE A 178 -2.86 18.32 -16.17
C ILE A 178 -1.85 18.29 -17.31
N PHE A 179 -2.32 17.90 -18.48
CA PHE A 179 -1.63 17.90 -19.77
C PHE A 179 -2.35 18.78 -20.78
N GLY A 180 -1.57 19.50 -21.58
CA GLY A 180 -2.08 20.30 -22.69
C GLY A 180 -2.20 19.47 -23.96
N LYS A 181 -3.23 19.74 -24.75
CA LYS A 181 -3.36 19.31 -26.14
C LYS A 181 -2.34 20.05 -27.02
N GLU A 182 -2.16 19.60 -28.26
CA GLU A 182 -1.16 20.16 -29.19
C GLU A 182 -1.36 21.67 -29.43
N ALA A 183 -2.61 22.14 -29.45
CA ALA A 183 -2.94 23.56 -29.61
C ALA A 183 -2.42 24.44 -28.46
N VAL A 184 -2.21 23.88 -27.26
CA VAL A 184 -1.60 24.60 -26.13
C VAL A 184 -0.12 24.85 -26.42
N LYS A 185 0.58 23.85 -26.98
CA LYS A 185 2.02 23.92 -27.30
C LYS A 185 2.35 25.09 -28.22
N THR A 186 1.49 25.36 -29.20
CA THR A 186 1.65 26.47 -30.15
C THR A 186 1.30 27.82 -29.52
N LYS A 187 0.28 27.87 -28.65
CA LYS A 187 -0.17 29.10 -27.96
C LYS A 187 0.73 29.54 -26.81
N THR A 188 1.45 28.62 -26.17
CA THR A 188 2.25 28.91 -24.95
C THR A 188 3.76 28.78 -25.16
N THR A 189 4.25 28.99 -26.38
CA THR A 189 5.70 28.96 -26.69
C THR A 189 6.55 29.85 -25.77
N HIS A 190 5.96 30.92 -25.22
CA HIS A 190 6.59 31.83 -24.25
C HIS A 190 6.53 31.36 -22.79
N ILE A 191 5.68 30.40 -22.43
CA ILE A 191 5.53 29.84 -21.07
C ILE A 191 6.09 28.42 -21.07
N LYS A 192 7.39 28.31 -20.80
CA LYS A 192 8.16 27.05 -20.93
C LYS A 192 7.53 25.87 -20.15
N ASP A 193 7.03 26.11 -18.95
CA ASP A 193 6.50 25.04 -18.08
C ASP A 193 5.20 24.42 -18.63
N ILE A 194 4.35 25.23 -19.27
CA ILE A 194 3.09 24.77 -19.88
C ILE A 194 3.38 24.11 -21.22
N ALA A 195 4.26 24.70 -22.04
CA ALA A 195 4.66 24.12 -23.32
C ALA A 195 5.31 22.73 -23.17
N GLN A 196 6.07 22.50 -22.09
CA GLN A 196 6.67 21.19 -21.79
C GLN A 196 5.66 20.12 -21.35
N ARG A 197 4.44 20.53 -20.98
CA ARG A 197 3.33 19.63 -20.59
C ARG A 197 2.26 19.53 -21.66
N ALA A 198 2.50 20.06 -22.85
CA ALA A 198 1.62 19.94 -24.00
C ALA A 198 2.08 18.81 -24.92
N PHE A 199 1.22 17.82 -25.15
CA PHE A 199 1.54 16.58 -25.84
C PHE A 199 0.53 16.32 -26.96
N ASN A 200 1.03 15.99 -28.15
CA ASN A 200 0.20 15.45 -29.23
C ASN A 200 -0.09 13.96 -29.03
N TYR A 201 -0.86 13.35 -29.91
CA TYR A 201 -1.26 11.94 -29.80
C TYR A 201 -0.09 10.95 -29.81
N ALA A 202 1.01 11.28 -30.49
CA ALA A 202 2.21 10.43 -30.49
C ALA A 202 3.04 10.56 -29.20
N GLU A 203 3.04 11.75 -28.59
CA GLU A 203 3.79 12.04 -27.36
C GLU A 203 3.05 11.58 -26.10
N LEU A 204 1.70 11.62 -26.11
CA LEU A 204 0.85 11.37 -24.96
C LEU A 204 1.11 10.03 -24.24
N PRO A 205 1.24 8.87 -24.93
CA PRO A 205 1.50 7.61 -24.26
C PRO A 205 2.78 7.63 -23.41
N ASN A 206 3.86 8.20 -23.96
CA ASN A 206 5.12 8.29 -23.23
C ASN A 206 5.00 9.26 -22.04
N ALA A 207 4.35 10.41 -22.21
CA ALA A 207 4.12 11.37 -21.13
C ALA A 207 3.33 10.76 -19.94
N ILE A 208 2.30 9.95 -20.24
CA ILE A 208 1.54 9.22 -19.23
C ILE A 208 2.44 8.27 -18.45
N TYR A 209 3.31 7.52 -19.15
CA TYR A 209 4.26 6.62 -18.50
C TYR A 209 5.26 7.34 -17.62
N GLU A 210 5.80 8.47 -18.06
CA GLU A 210 6.71 9.27 -17.24
C GLU A 210 6.01 9.73 -15.95
N GLU A 211 4.75 10.16 -16.05
CA GLU A 211 4.00 10.63 -14.89
C GLU A 211 3.57 9.49 -13.96
N PHE A 212 3.30 8.32 -14.51
CA PHE A 212 3.06 7.09 -13.76
C PHE A 212 4.32 6.62 -13.04
N VAL A 213 5.49 6.63 -13.68
CA VAL A 213 6.77 6.33 -13.00
C VAL A 213 7.00 7.32 -11.87
N ASN A 214 6.80 8.63 -12.10
CA ASN A 214 6.90 9.64 -11.04
C ASN A 214 5.92 9.37 -9.88
N PHE A 215 4.76 8.77 -10.14
CA PHE A 215 3.81 8.37 -9.12
C PHE A 215 4.24 7.12 -8.35
N THR A 216 4.87 6.14 -9.01
CA THR A 216 5.12 4.81 -8.44
C THR A 216 6.60 4.50 -8.12
N HIS A 217 7.48 5.48 -8.22
CA HIS A 217 8.95 5.30 -8.23
C HIS A 217 9.64 4.71 -7.00
N GLY A 218 8.92 4.26 -5.97
CA GLY A 218 9.53 3.60 -4.80
C GLY A 218 10.09 2.22 -5.13
N VAL A 219 11.20 1.81 -4.50
CA VAL A 219 11.82 0.48 -4.73
C VAL A 219 10.82 -0.64 -4.42
N VAL A 220 10.17 -0.57 -3.26
CA VAL A 220 9.14 -1.54 -2.85
C VAL A 220 7.92 -1.47 -3.78
N SER A 221 7.55 -0.28 -4.26
CA SER A 221 6.44 -0.10 -5.20
C SER A 221 6.75 -0.77 -6.55
N ASN A 222 7.95 -0.59 -7.10
CA ASN A 222 8.39 -1.24 -8.33
C ASN A 222 8.39 -2.77 -8.21
N ILE A 223 8.90 -3.31 -7.10
CA ILE A 223 8.88 -4.75 -6.80
C ILE A 223 7.42 -5.25 -6.76
N PHE A 224 6.53 -4.49 -6.12
CA PHE A 224 5.12 -4.82 -6.04
C PHE A 224 4.42 -4.77 -7.41
N LEU A 225 4.65 -3.72 -8.21
CA LEU A 225 4.10 -3.61 -9.56
C LEU A 225 4.55 -4.80 -10.43
N LYS A 226 5.85 -5.14 -10.42
CA LYS A 226 6.37 -6.30 -11.15
C LYS A 226 5.70 -7.61 -10.69
N SER A 227 5.43 -7.75 -9.40
CA SER A 227 4.71 -8.92 -8.85
C SER A 227 3.29 -9.01 -9.40
N ILE A 228 2.55 -7.90 -9.41
CA ILE A 228 1.18 -7.86 -9.96
C ILE A 228 1.18 -8.13 -11.46
N SER A 229 2.12 -7.55 -12.21
CA SER A 229 2.28 -7.82 -13.65
C SER A 229 2.55 -9.30 -13.91
N ALA A 230 3.38 -9.95 -13.07
CA ALA A 230 3.64 -11.38 -13.17
C ALA A 230 2.39 -12.22 -12.88
N ILE A 231 1.61 -11.87 -11.86
CA ILE A 231 0.32 -12.53 -11.59
C ILE A 231 -0.62 -12.38 -12.78
N ARG A 232 -0.76 -11.16 -13.32
CA ARG A 232 -1.60 -10.87 -14.49
C ARG A 232 -1.19 -11.73 -15.68
N ALA A 233 0.10 -11.77 -16.02
CA ALA A 233 0.65 -12.57 -17.11
C ALA A 233 0.43 -14.09 -16.93
N ASN A 234 0.37 -14.57 -15.69
CA ASN A 234 0.16 -15.98 -15.36
C ASN A 234 -1.30 -16.34 -15.05
N THR A 235 -2.24 -15.42 -15.18
CA THR A 235 -3.66 -15.66 -14.83
C THR A 235 -4.22 -16.89 -15.55
N PHE A 236 -3.99 -17.02 -16.85
CA PHE A 236 -4.51 -18.15 -17.62
C PHE A 236 -3.79 -19.47 -17.30
N PHE A 237 -2.51 -19.44 -16.92
CA PHE A 237 -1.81 -20.62 -16.43
C PHE A 237 -2.35 -21.06 -15.07
N LEU A 238 -2.62 -20.13 -14.16
CA LEU A 238 -3.26 -20.42 -12.87
C LEU A 238 -4.66 -21.02 -13.07
N LEU A 239 -5.46 -20.47 -13.99
CA LEU A 239 -6.76 -21.05 -14.35
C LEU A 239 -6.62 -22.46 -14.96
N ASN A 240 -5.55 -22.72 -15.72
CA ASN A 240 -5.24 -24.04 -16.25
C ASN A 240 -4.74 -25.03 -15.18
N THR A 241 -4.19 -24.56 -14.06
CA THR A 241 -3.83 -25.42 -12.92
C THR A 241 -5.06 -25.86 -12.14
N PHE A 242 -6.01 -24.95 -11.92
CA PHE A 242 -7.25 -25.21 -11.15
C PHE A 242 -8.43 -25.52 -12.07
N GLN A 243 -8.28 -26.52 -12.93
CA GLN A 243 -9.33 -26.96 -13.86
C GLN A 243 -10.35 -27.89 -13.18
N ARG A 244 -11.42 -28.20 -13.91
CA ARG A 244 -12.54 -29.04 -13.44
C ARG A 244 -12.11 -30.44 -12.96
N GLU A 245 -10.99 -30.97 -13.44
CA GLU A 245 -10.50 -32.32 -13.15
C GLU A 245 -10.17 -32.52 -11.66
N ILE A 246 -9.81 -31.45 -10.94
CA ILE A 246 -9.54 -31.53 -9.50
C ILE A 246 -10.81 -31.42 -8.63
N ASP A 247 -11.96 -31.05 -9.21
CA ASP A 247 -13.20 -30.83 -8.45
C ASP A 247 -13.64 -32.09 -7.70
N ALA A 248 -13.63 -33.24 -8.37
CA ALA A 248 -14.02 -34.52 -7.78
C ALA A 248 -13.10 -34.90 -6.61
N ALA A 249 -11.79 -34.67 -6.75
CA ALA A 249 -10.82 -34.94 -5.70
C ALA A 249 -11.01 -33.99 -4.50
N PHE A 250 -11.27 -32.70 -4.75
CA PHE A 250 -11.54 -31.73 -3.70
C PHE A 250 -12.83 -32.04 -2.94
N ILE A 251 -13.91 -32.40 -3.65
CA ILE A 251 -15.19 -32.79 -3.04
C ILE A 251 -15.03 -34.07 -2.22
N ALA A 252 -14.33 -35.08 -2.75
CA ALA A 252 -14.02 -36.31 -2.02
C ALA A 252 -13.23 -36.01 -0.74
N HIS A 253 -12.17 -35.19 -0.84
CA HIS A 253 -11.39 -34.73 0.31
C HIS A 253 -12.27 -34.05 1.36
N LYS A 254 -13.08 -33.06 0.96
CA LYS A 254 -14.01 -32.36 1.85
C LYS A 254 -14.99 -33.32 2.55
N SER A 255 -15.46 -34.35 1.85
CA SER A 255 -16.47 -35.30 2.34
C SER A 255 -15.94 -36.26 3.40
N VAL A 256 -14.64 -36.57 3.39
CA VAL A 256 -14.02 -37.51 4.33
C VAL A 256 -13.37 -36.85 5.54
N LEU A 257 -13.29 -35.51 5.57
CA LEU A 257 -12.76 -34.79 6.71
C LEU A 257 -13.72 -34.85 7.91
N PRO A 258 -13.20 -35.06 9.14
CA PRO A 258 -14.02 -34.97 10.36
C PRO A 258 -14.69 -33.60 10.52
N THR A 259 -14.05 -32.54 9.99
CA THR A 259 -14.64 -31.21 9.87
C THR A 259 -14.53 -30.73 8.42
N PRO A 260 -15.60 -30.83 7.61
CA PRO A 260 -15.58 -30.47 6.20
C PRO A 260 -15.16 -29.03 5.89
N ASP A 261 -15.31 -28.10 6.84
CA ASP A 261 -14.90 -26.71 6.65
C ASP A 261 -13.38 -26.52 6.60
N ASP A 262 -12.59 -27.47 7.12
CA ASP A 262 -11.13 -27.43 7.06
C ASP A 262 -10.60 -27.49 5.62
N ALA A 263 -11.36 -28.11 4.71
CA ALA A 263 -11.05 -28.10 3.28
C ALA A 263 -11.00 -26.67 2.69
N HIS A 264 -11.73 -25.71 3.29
CA HIS A 264 -11.71 -24.32 2.85
C HIS A 264 -10.36 -23.64 3.11
N GLU A 265 -9.76 -23.85 4.29
CA GLU A 265 -8.43 -23.32 4.59
C GLU A 265 -7.38 -23.99 3.70
N HIS A 266 -7.51 -25.29 3.44
CA HIS A 266 -6.58 -26.02 2.58
C HIS A 266 -6.56 -25.47 1.14
N ILE A 267 -7.73 -25.20 0.54
CA ILE A 267 -7.78 -24.63 -0.82
C ILE A 267 -7.25 -23.18 -0.86
N ILE A 268 -7.46 -22.39 0.20
CA ILE A 268 -6.88 -21.04 0.33
C ILE A 268 -5.35 -21.12 0.36
N GLU A 269 -4.78 -22.03 1.15
CA GLU A 269 -3.34 -22.23 1.24
C GLU A 269 -2.74 -22.69 -0.10
N LEU A 270 -3.41 -23.61 -0.80
CA LEU A 270 -2.99 -24.09 -2.11
C LEU A 270 -3.00 -22.98 -3.17
N ILE A 271 -4.09 -22.21 -3.28
CA ILE A 271 -4.14 -21.07 -4.21
C ILE A 271 -3.07 -20.03 -3.83
N GLY A 272 -2.90 -19.77 -2.53
CA GLY A 272 -1.89 -18.87 -2.01
C GLY A 272 -0.46 -19.30 -2.35
N SER A 273 -0.16 -20.60 -2.29
CA SER A 273 1.17 -21.12 -2.63
C SER A 273 1.47 -20.99 -4.11
N GLU A 274 0.50 -21.22 -5.00
CA GLU A 274 0.68 -21.05 -6.45
C GLU A 274 0.94 -19.57 -6.80
N ILE A 275 0.15 -18.65 -6.24
CA ILE A 275 0.39 -17.21 -6.44
C ILE A 275 1.77 -16.81 -5.91
N LYS A 276 2.18 -17.32 -4.74
CA LYS A 276 3.51 -17.06 -4.18
C LYS A 276 4.63 -17.62 -5.07
N SER A 277 4.41 -18.77 -5.70
CA SER A 277 5.35 -19.37 -6.66
C SER A 277 5.57 -18.47 -7.87
N VAL A 278 4.48 -17.93 -8.45
CA VAL A 278 4.55 -16.94 -9.55
C VAL A 278 5.34 -15.70 -9.15
N ILE A 279 5.08 -15.14 -7.96
CA ILE A 279 5.80 -13.97 -7.46
C ILE A 279 7.29 -14.27 -7.29
N ASN A 280 7.64 -15.41 -6.69
CA ASN A 280 9.04 -15.82 -6.49
C ASN A 280 9.79 -16.01 -7.82
N GLY A 281 9.13 -16.58 -8.83
CA GLY A 281 9.70 -16.72 -10.17
C GLY A 281 10.01 -15.38 -10.82
N ALA A 282 9.13 -14.38 -10.62
CA ALA A 282 9.32 -13.03 -11.16
C ALA A 282 10.32 -12.17 -10.37
N LEU A 283 10.44 -12.40 -9.06
CA LEU A 283 11.27 -11.63 -8.13
C LEU A 283 12.46 -12.44 -7.61
N ASN A 284 13.27 -13.00 -8.52
CA ASN A 284 14.51 -13.62 -8.07
C ASN A 284 15.43 -12.57 -7.38
N GLU A 285 16.36 -13.07 -6.54
CA GLU A 285 17.25 -12.23 -5.73
C GLU A 285 18.03 -11.23 -6.61
N SER A 286 18.45 -11.65 -7.81
CA SER A 286 19.22 -10.80 -8.72
C SER A 286 18.43 -9.56 -9.19
N ILE A 287 17.15 -9.70 -9.51
CA ILE A 287 16.31 -8.58 -9.97
C ILE A 287 16.07 -7.60 -8.82
N THR A 288 15.81 -8.12 -7.62
CA THR A 288 15.58 -7.30 -6.43
C THR A 288 16.84 -6.53 -6.06
N SER A 289 18.00 -7.20 -6.03
CA SER A 289 19.28 -6.57 -5.71
C SER A 289 19.67 -5.52 -6.73
N VAL A 290 19.54 -5.78 -8.03
CA VAL A 290 19.83 -4.79 -9.09
C VAL A 290 18.94 -3.56 -8.94
N GLN A 291 17.64 -3.73 -8.65
CA GLN A 291 16.73 -2.60 -8.45
C GLN A 291 17.14 -1.75 -7.25
N ILE A 292 17.57 -2.37 -6.15
CA ILE A 292 18.03 -1.68 -4.94
C ILE A 292 19.39 -0.99 -5.18
N GLU A 293 20.34 -1.67 -5.84
CA GLU A 293 21.65 -1.11 -6.15
C GLU A 293 21.55 0.11 -7.05
N ASN A 294 20.74 0.03 -8.11
CA ASN A 294 20.47 1.15 -9.00
C ASN A 294 19.81 2.32 -8.26
N TYR A 295 18.99 2.02 -7.26
CA TYR A 295 18.40 3.05 -6.41
C TYR A 295 19.44 3.72 -5.51
N ILE A 296 20.36 2.95 -4.93
CA ILE A 296 21.43 3.50 -4.07
C ILE A 296 22.36 4.42 -4.85
N GLU A 297 22.61 4.12 -6.13
CA GLU A 297 23.38 5.00 -7.01
C GLU A 297 22.75 6.38 -7.21
N LEU A 298 21.44 6.53 -6.95
CA LEU A 298 20.76 7.83 -6.99
C LEU A 298 20.90 8.65 -5.70
N LEU A 299 21.36 8.04 -4.61
CA LEU A 299 21.48 8.73 -3.33
C LEU A 299 22.64 9.74 -3.40
N ASP A 300 22.40 10.94 -2.85
CA ASP A 300 23.46 11.95 -2.76
C ASP A 300 24.51 11.52 -1.73
N GLU A 301 25.72 11.18 -2.19
CA GLU A 301 26.84 10.79 -1.33
C GLU A 301 27.13 11.80 -0.22
N LYS A 302 26.90 13.09 -0.46
CA LYS A 302 27.11 14.15 0.54
C LYS A 302 26.08 14.10 1.68
N LYS A 303 25.00 13.35 1.52
CA LYS A 303 23.97 13.09 2.54
C LYS A 303 24.23 11.78 3.28
N LEU A 304 25.15 10.95 2.80
CA LEU A 304 25.50 9.65 3.40
C LEU A 304 26.57 9.79 4.50
N LEU A 305 26.40 10.78 5.38
CA LEU A 305 27.37 11.15 6.42
C LEU A 305 26.86 10.86 7.82
N PHE A 306 27.77 10.52 8.74
CA PHE A 306 27.47 10.47 10.18
C PHE A 306 27.66 11.84 10.82
N ASN A 307 26.73 12.27 11.68
CA ASN A 307 26.91 13.46 12.51
C ASN A 307 27.15 13.07 13.96
N PHE A 308 28.40 12.71 14.27
CA PHE A 308 28.82 12.20 15.58
C PHE A 308 28.40 13.08 16.76
N LYS A 309 28.49 14.42 16.61
CA LYS A 309 28.12 15.37 17.65
C LYS A 309 26.62 15.49 17.88
N LYS A 310 25.80 15.35 16.83
CA LYS A 310 24.34 15.48 16.92
C LYS A 310 23.65 14.17 17.31
N ASP A 311 24.36 13.05 17.13
CA ASP A 311 23.83 11.70 17.27
C ASP A 311 24.34 10.98 18.54
N ASP A 312 25.00 11.71 19.47
CA ASP A 312 25.60 11.19 20.70
C ASP A 312 26.50 9.96 20.46
N LEU A 313 27.32 10.01 19.40
CA LEU A 313 28.23 8.94 19.02
C LEU A 313 29.67 9.30 19.40
N ASP A 314 30.31 8.48 20.24
CA ASP A 314 31.73 8.61 20.55
C ASP A 314 32.60 8.26 19.33
N ASN A 315 33.59 9.11 19.02
CA ASN A 315 34.59 8.88 17.95
C ASN A 315 35.45 7.62 18.16
N ASN A 316 35.38 6.96 19.33
CA ASN A 316 36.17 5.79 19.68
C ASN A 316 35.48 4.45 19.36
N SER A 317 34.22 4.47 18.93
CA SER A 317 33.56 3.27 18.41
C SER A 317 33.99 3.07 16.96
N ASN A 318 34.12 1.81 16.50
CA ASN A 318 34.43 1.45 15.11
C ASN A 318 33.29 1.90 14.17
N ILE A 319 33.20 3.21 13.92
CA ILE A 319 32.14 3.92 13.21
C ILE A 319 32.79 4.61 12.01
N PRO A 320 32.40 4.28 10.78
CA PRO A 320 32.91 4.99 9.61
C PRO A 320 32.38 6.44 9.62
N ASN A 321 33.20 7.41 9.16
CA ASN A 321 32.80 8.83 9.08
C ASN A 321 31.65 9.08 8.09
N SER A 322 31.55 8.22 7.08
CA SER A 322 30.56 8.25 6.01
C SER A 322 30.45 6.84 5.43
N PHE A 323 29.38 6.58 4.69
CA PHE A 323 29.33 5.42 3.81
C PHE A 323 29.38 5.89 2.37
N THR A 324 30.32 5.35 1.60
CA THR A 324 30.32 5.48 0.14
C THR A 324 29.17 4.64 -0.46
N ILE A 325 28.75 4.96 -1.68
CA ILE A 325 27.78 4.13 -2.43
C ILE A 325 28.25 2.67 -2.52
N GLY A 326 29.55 2.46 -2.79
CA GLY A 326 30.15 1.13 -2.87
C GLY A 326 30.05 0.35 -1.56
N GLU A 327 30.28 1.02 -0.43
CA GLU A 327 30.13 0.40 0.90
C GLU A 327 28.67 0.05 1.23
N PHE A 328 27.70 0.86 0.81
CA PHE A 328 26.28 0.52 0.97
C PHE A 328 25.89 -0.70 0.13
N LYS A 329 26.34 -0.78 -1.11
CA LYS A 329 26.12 -1.96 -1.95
C LYS A 329 26.72 -3.21 -1.32
N GLU A 330 27.95 -3.10 -0.80
CA GLU A 330 28.58 -4.20 -0.07
C GLU A 330 27.77 -4.60 1.17
N LEU A 331 27.28 -3.64 1.97
CA LEU A 331 26.45 -3.89 3.14
C LEU A 331 25.16 -4.65 2.79
N LEU A 332 24.51 -4.30 1.69
CA LEU A 332 23.31 -5.00 1.24
C LEU A 332 23.59 -6.44 0.84
N ASN A 333 24.65 -6.66 0.07
CA ASN A 333 24.98 -7.98 -0.47
C ASN A 333 25.58 -8.92 0.59
N LYS A 334 26.31 -8.38 1.57
CA LYS A 334 27.01 -9.16 2.61
C LYS A 334 26.25 -9.25 3.93
N GLY A 335 25.31 -8.33 4.18
CA GLY A 335 24.64 -8.21 5.47
C GLY A 335 25.56 -7.71 6.60
N ILE A 336 24.94 -7.47 7.76
CA ILE A 336 25.60 -6.85 8.92
C ILE A 336 25.53 -7.77 10.13
N ILE A 337 26.63 -7.90 10.86
CA ILE A 337 26.64 -8.43 12.23
C ILE A 337 26.94 -7.28 13.21
N SER A 338 26.21 -7.22 14.32
CA SER A 338 26.61 -6.35 15.43
C SER A 338 27.84 -6.94 16.11
N THR A 339 28.88 -6.16 16.40
CA THR A 339 30.15 -6.59 17.04
C THR A 339 30.04 -7.27 18.43
N CYS A 340 28.86 -7.70 18.86
CA CYS A 340 28.69 -8.65 19.95
C CYS A 340 28.86 -10.08 19.42
N LYS A 341 30.02 -10.68 19.74
CA LYS A 341 30.35 -12.08 19.44
C LYS A 341 29.24 -13.02 19.93
N TYR A 342 28.58 -13.71 19.00
CA TYR A 342 28.10 -15.06 19.28
C TYR A 342 29.27 -15.97 18.94
N GLU A 343 29.88 -16.57 19.96
CA GLU A 343 30.86 -17.64 19.75
C GLU A 343 30.13 -18.78 19.02
N ASN A 344 30.60 -19.12 17.81
CA ASN A 344 30.20 -20.26 16.96
C ASN A 344 29.36 -20.01 15.69
N GLU A 345 29.37 -18.81 15.08
CA GLU A 345 29.06 -18.70 13.64
C GLU A 345 30.34 -18.57 12.80
N SER A 346 30.47 -19.38 11.75
CA SER A 346 31.60 -19.28 10.81
C SER A 346 31.50 -17.97 10.00
N VAL A 347 32.26 -16.96 10.43
CA VAL A 347 32.35 -15.64 9.79
C VAL A 347 33.17 -15.74 8.51
N LYS A 348 32.52 -16.04 7.39
CA LYS A 348 33.05 -15.68 6.06
C LYS A 348 31.92 -15.12 5.20
N SER A 349 31.59 -13.84 5.42
CA SER A 349 31.00 -12.92 4.42
C SER A 349 30.45 -11.62 5.01
N LYS A 350 30.05 -11.55 6.28
CA LYS A 350 29.30 -10.39 6.84
C LYS A 350 30.22 -9.25 7.33
N ARG A 351 29.76 -8.00 7.23
CA ARG A 351 30.49 -6.82 7.74
C ARG A 351 30.18 -6.57 9.23
N GLU A 352 31.21 -6.40 10.04
CA GLU A 352 31.08 -6.09 11.46
C GLU A 352 30.87 -4.58 11.67
N LEU A 353 29.76 -4.21 12.29
CA LEU A 353 29.46 -2.82 12.67
C LEU A 353 29.01 -2.73 14.12
N SER A 354 29.24 -1.59 14.76
CA SER A 354 28.74 -1.38 16.12
C SER A 354 27.20 -1.28 16.16
N LYS A 355 26.58 -1.71 17.28
CA LYS A 355 25.12 -1.56 17.48
C LYS A 355 24.64 -0.11 17.32
N ARG A 356 25.49 0.87 17.67
CA ARG A 356 25.20 2.30 17.50
C ARG A 356 25.10 2.67 16.03
N VAL A 357 26.02 2.19 15.18
CA VAL A 357 26.00 2.41 13.73
C VAL A 357 24.78 1.79 13.07
N ILE A 358 24.48 0.54 13.41
CA ILE A 358 23.33 -0.19 12.85
C ILE A 358 22.02 0.58 13.09
N LYS A 359 21.84 1.15 14.28
CA LYS A 359 20.66 1.97 14.61
C LYS A 359 20.55 3.26 13.80
N HIS A 360 21.67 3.77 13.27
CA HIS A 360 21.71 5.03 12.50
C HIS A 360 21.60 4.81 10.98
N ILE A 361 21.84 3.60 10.46
CA ILE A 361 21.73 3.31 9.02
C ILE A 361 20.36 3.71 8.44
N PRO A 362 19.20 3.37 9.05
CA PRO A 362 17.91 3.76 8.51
C PRO A 362 17.77 5.28 8.37
N LYS A 363 18.30 6.05 9.33
CA LYS A 363 18.30 7.52 9.29
C LYS A 363 19.12 8.05 8.11
N ILE A 364 20.28 7.46 7.83
CA ILE A 364 21.14 7.87 6.71
C ILE A 364 20.48 7.54 5.36
N ILE A 365 19.94 6.33 5.21
CA ILE A 365 19.28 5.91 3.97
C ILE A 365 18.06 6.78 3.68
N ILE A 366 17.23 7.06 4.70
CA ILE A 366 16.04 7.91 4.54
C ILE A 366 16.43 9.36 4.22
N GLN A 367 17.54 9.87 4.77
CA GLN A 367 18.08 11.19 4.41
C GLN A 367 18.57 11.25 2.96
N GLY A 368 19.23 10.20 2.49
CA GLY A 368 19.64 10.11 1.09
C GLY A 368 18.45 9.97 0.14
N TYR A 369 17.40 9.28 0.58
CA TYR A 369 16.18 9.00 -0.21
C TYR A 369 15.45 10.30 -0.59
N ASP A 370 15.29 11.22 0.37
CA ASP A 370 14.67 12.52 0.13
C ASP A 370 15.53 13.65 0.74
N PRO A 371 16.48 14.18 -0.04
CA PRO A 371 17.42 15.20 0.44
C PRO A 371 16.76 16.56 0.63
N THR A 372 15.52 16.73 0.16
CA THR A 372 14.75 17.98 0.22
C THR A 372 13.95 18.13 1.51
N ILE A 373 13.87 17.08 2.33
CA ILE A 373 13.21 17.12 3.64
C ILE A 373 13.85 18.20 4.53
N GLU A 374 13.02 19.12 5.01
CA GLU A 374 13.42 20.10 6.01
C GLU A 374 14.01 19.41 7.24
N LYS A 375 15.14 19.91 7.74
CA LYS A 375 15.85 19.33 8.89
C LYS A 375 14.96 19.17 10.14
N THR A 376 13.95 20.02 10.29
CA THR A 376 12.98 20.01 11.39
C THR A 376 11.99 18.83 11.30
N LYS A 377 11.60 18.41 10.09
CA LYS A 377 10.65 17.31 9.85
C LYS A 377 11.31 15.95 9.64
N LEU A 378 12.62 15.93 9.51
CA LEU A 378 13.39 14.73 9.17
C LEU A 378 13.20 13.57 10.15
N GLN A 379 13.23 13.84 11.47
CA GLN A 379 13.07 12.79 12.47
C GLN A 379 11.65 12.19 12.45
N GLU A 380 10.64 13.03 12.24
CA GLU A 380 9.25 12.59 12.10
C GLU A 380 9.07 11.72 10.86
N HIS A 381 9.65 12.12 9.72
CA HIS A 381 9.63 11.35 8.49
C HIS A 381 10.31 9.98 8.64
N ILE A 382 11.48 9.93 9.29
CA ILE A 382 12.19 8.67 9.59
C ILE A 382 11.32 7.75 10.44
N ASN A 383 10.72 8.28 11.50
CA ASN A 383 9.87 7.50 12.39
C ASN A 383 8.63 6.99 11.64
N ASN A 384 7.99 7.83 10.83
CA ASN A 384 6.81 7.47 10.04
C ASN A 384 7.11 6.38 9.00
N SER A 385 8.21 6.48 8.26
CA SER A 385 8.59 5.50 7.25
C SER A 385 8.90 4.13 7.87
N ASN A 386 9.69 4.11 8.95
CA ASN A 386 9.98 2.87 9.66
C ASN A 386 8.73 2.27 10.32
N LEU A 387 7.86 3.10 10.90
CA LEU A 387 6.59 2.67 11.47
C LEU A 387 5.69 2.03 10.41
N ARG A 388 5.55 2.66 9.23
CA ARG A 388 4.75 2.11 8.12
C ARG A 388 5.27 0.74 7.68
N PHE A 389 6.59 0.60 7.56
CA PHE A 389 7.22 -0.67 7.21
C PHE A 389 7.04 -1.73 8.31
N ALA A 390 7.26 -1.38 9.58
CA ALA A 390 7.06 -2.27 10.72
C ALA A 390 5.61 -2.76 10.83
N LYS A 391 4.62 -1.90 10.58
CA LYS A 391 3.21 -2.31 10.50
C LYS A 391 2.96 -3.31 9.38
N LEU A 392 3.56 -3.10 8.21
CA LEU A 392 3.42 -4.01 7.07
C LEU A 392 4.01 -5.39 7.35
N THR A 393 5.04 -5.50 8.18
CA THR A 393 5.68 -6.79 8.52
C THR A 393 5.00 -7.49 9.70
N THR A 394 4.41 -6.73 10.63
CA THR A 394 3.86 -7.29 11.89
C THR A 394 2.34 -7.39 11.92
N LEU A 395 1.61 -6.43 11.35
CA LEU A 395 0.15 -6.36 11.42
C LEU A 395 -0.49 -6.95 10.16
N ARG A 396 -1.62 -7.62 10.34
CA ARG A 396 -2.51 -8.06 9.27
C ARG A 396 -3.28 -6.85 8.75
N LYS A 397 -3.11 -6.54 7.47
CA LYS A 397 -3.95 -5.56 6.78
C LYS A 397 -5.26 -6.19 6.34
N ARG A 398 -6.32 -5.39 6.39
CA ARG A 398 -7.64 -5.75 5.88
C ARG A 398 -7.92 -4.88 4.66
N TYR A 399 -8.20 -5.54 3.54
CA TYR A 399 -8.49 -4.88 2.27
C TYR A 399 -10.01 -4.82 2.05
N LEU A 400 -10.43 -4.23 0.92
CA LEU A 400 -11.84 -4.13 0.54
C LEU A 400 -12.53 -5.49 0.64
N ASN A 401 -13.77 -5.50 1.14
CA ASN A 401 -14.61 -6.69 1.30
C ASN A 401 -14.05 -7.78 2.22
N ALA A 402 -13.04 -7.49 3.05
CA ALA A 402 -12.51 -8.48 3.99
C ALA A 402 -13.53 -8.80 5.09
N ASN A 403 -13.80 -10.10 5.32
CA ASN A 403 -14.68 -10.63 6.39
C ASN A 403 -14.50 -9.91 7.72
N LYS A 404 -15.51 -9.71 8.58
CA LYS A 404 -15.25 -9.06 9.89
C LYS A 404 -14.26 -9.87 10.74
N PRO A 405 -13.33 -9.23 11.48
CA PRO A 405 -12.40 -9.95 12.35
C PRO A 405 -13.12 -10.83 13.36
N PHE A 406 -12.48 -11.91 13.74
CA PHE A 406 -12.93 -12.77 14.84
C PHE A 406 -11.76 -13.00 15.79
N LEU A 407 -12.09 -13.35 17.03
CA LEU A 407 -11.10 -13.56 18.07
C LEU A 407 -10.28 -14.81 17.76
N THR A 408 -8.98 -14.63 17.57
CA THR A 408 -8.05 -15.69 17.21
C THR A 408 -6.63 -15.29 17.66
N LEU A 409 -5.67 -16.18 17.44
CA LEU A 409 -4.26 -15.96 17.71
C LEU A 409 -3.78 -14.61 17.16
N GLY A 410 -3.18 -13.78 18.02
CA GLY A 410 -2.59 -12.50 17.63
C GLY A 410 -3.55 -11.31 17.59
N VAL A 411 -4.83 -11.49 17.93
CA VAL A 411 -5.76 -10.36 18.09
C VAL A 411 -5.36 -9.48 19.28
N LEU A 412 -5.32 -8.17 19.05
CA LEU A 412 -4.97 -7.14 20.02
C LEU A 412 -6.24 -6.46 20.52
N LEU A 413 -6.40 -6.40 21.84
CA LEU A 413 -7.57 -5.82 22.49
C LEU A 413 -7.17 -4.71 23.45
N LYS A 414 -8.03 -3.70 23.54
CA LYS A 414 -8.04 -2.72 24.63
C LYS A 414 -9.30 -2.92 25.47
N GLY A 415 -9.14 -3.09 26.77
CA GLY A 415 -10.23 -3.09 27.73
C GLY A 415 -10.12 -1.91 28.69
N THR A 416 -11.08 -1.82 29.59
CA THR A 416 -11.07 -0.85 30.70
C THR A 416 -11.21 -1.60 32.02
N THR A 417 -10.32 -1.33 32.96
CA THR A 417 -10.38 -1.88 34.33
C THR A 417 -11.58 -1.33 35.09
N VAL A 418 -11.95 -1.96 36.21
CA VAL A 418 -13.01 -1.46 37.10
C VAL A 418 -12.71 -0.05 37.62
N ALA A 419 -11.43 0.28 37.78
CA ALA A 419 -10.96 1.61 38.19
C ALA A 419 -10.95 2.65 37.06
N GLY A 420 -11.42 2.30 35.85
CA GLY A 420 -11.47 3.21 34.70
C GLY A 420 -10.17 3.34 33.92
N ASN A 421 -9.11 2.63 34.29
CA ASN A 421 -7.82 2.66 33.57
C ASN A 421 -7.83 1.73 32.35
N ASP A 422 -7.13 2.13 31.29
CA ASP A 422 -6.89 1.32 30.10
C ASP A 422 -6.07 0.05 30.41
N GLU A 423 -6.45 -1.06 29.81
CA GLU A 423 -5.67 -2.31 29.81
C GLU A 423 -5.57 -2.88 28.39
N TYR A 424 -4.47 -3.55 28.09
CA TYR A 424 -4.16 -4.01 26.74
C TYR A 424 -3.77 -5.48 26.75
N TRP A 425 -4.20 -6.21 25.73
CA TRP A 425 -4.09 -7.68 25.67
C TRP A 425 -3.73 -8.16 24.27
N VAL A 426 -2.97 -9.26 24.19
CA VAL A 426 -2.76 -10.03 22.95
C VAL A 426 -3.27 -11.45 23.17
N CYS A 427 -4.11 -11.93 22.24
CA CYS A 427 -4.62 -13.29 22.28
C CYS A 427 -3.52 -14.29 21.88
N ILE A 428 -3.32 -15.31 22.71
CA ILE A 428 -2.36 -16.41 22.45
C ILE A 428 -3.05 -17.76 22.23
N GLN A 429 -4.38 -17.78 22.11
CA GLN A 429 -5.13 -19.00 21.82
C GLN A 429 -4.72 -19.53 20.44
N PRO A 430 -4.38 -20.82 20.28
CA PRO A 430 -4.17 -21.43 18.98
C PRO A 430 -5.35 -21.22 18.04
N LYS A 431 -5.07 -21.04 16.74
CA LYS A 431 -6.10 -20.77 15.73
C LYS A 431 -7.15 -21.87 15.63
N CYS A 432 -6.71 -23.13 15.67
CA CYS A 432 -7.57 -24.31 15.62
C CYS A 432 -8.59 -24.38 16.77
N ASP A 433 -8.26 -23.78 17.92
CA ASP A 433 -9.13 -23.70 19.10
C ASP A 433 -10.02 -22.45 19.12
N SER A 434 -9.87 -21.57 18.12
CA SER A 434 -10.61 -20.30 18.00
C SER A 434 -11.77 -20.39 16.98
N VAL A 435 -11.90 -21.55 16.34
CA VAL A 435 -12.90 -21.87 15.30
C VAL A 435 -13.68 -23.12 15.72
N ARG A 436 -14.77 -23.42 15.00
CA ARG A 436 -15.63 -24.62 15.24
C ARG A 436 -16.18 -24.68 16.68
N LEU A 437 -16.41 -23.51 17.28
CA LEU A 437 -16.90 -23.39 18.64
C LEU A 437 -18.39 -23.72 18.71
N SER A 438 -18.76 -24.71 19.51
CA SER A 438 -20.17 -25.07 19.71
C SER A 438 -20.91 -24.00 20.50
N MET A 439 -21.99 -23.46 19.94
CA MET A 439 -22.85 -22.49 20.64
C MET A 439 -23.59 -23.13 21.81
N ASN A 440 -23.98 -24.40 21.69
CA ASN A 440 -24.71 -25.12 22.74
C ASN A 440 -23.82 -25.41 23.95
N GLU A 441 -22.57 -25.86 23.72
CA GLU A 441 -21.62 -26.15 24.80
C GLU A 441 -21.16 -24.88 25.52
N ASN A 442 -21.09 -23.75 24.81
CA ASN A 442 -20.56 -22.49 25.34
C ASN A 442 -21.67 -21.45 25.62
N MET A 443 -22.93 -21.87 25.67
CA MET A 443 -24.08 -20.95 25.73
C MET A 443 -24.11 -20.14 27.03
N HIS A 444 -23.92 -20.81 28.17
CA HIS A 444 -24.06 -20.20 29.49
C HIS A 444 -22.81 -19.44 29.93
N MET A 445 -21.64 -20.09 29.87
CA MET A 445 -20.38 -19.54 30.41
C MET A 445 -19.47 -18.89 29.36
N GLY A 446 -19.65 -19.19 28.07
CA GLY A 446 -18.69 -18.84 27.01
C GLY A 446 -17.47 -19.78 26.97
N ARG A 447 -16.62 -19.59 25.95
CA ARG A 447 -15.33 -20.27 25.78
C ARG A 447 -14.22 -19.40 26.39
N PRO A 448 -13.31 -19.94 27.22
CA PRO A 448 -12.15 -19.19 27.68
C PRO A 448 -11.16 -18.98 26.52
N PHE A 449 -10.73 -17.74 26.32
CA PHE A 449 -9.60 -17.39 25.45
C PHE A 449 -8.44 -16.89 26.31
N MET A 450 -7.22 -17.34 26.00
CA MET A 450 -6.01 -16.95 26.73
C MET A 450 -5.38 -15.67 26.17
N PHE A 451 -4.99 -14.77 27.07
CA PHE A 451 -4.36 -13.50 26.73
C PHE A 451 -3.12 -13.21 27.59
N LEU A 452 -2.12 -12.59 26.95
CA LEU A 452 -1.01 -11.96 27.63
C LEU A 452 -1.28 -10.46 27.80
N SER A 453 -0.88 -9.92 28.95
CA SER A 453 -0.95 -8.49 29.22
C SER A 453 0.10 -7.73 28.41
N LEU A 454 -0.30 -6.57 27.90
CA LEU A 454 0.54 -5.63 27.19
C LEU A 454 0.71 -4.36 28.03
N THR A 455 1.94 -3.87 28.15
CA THR A 455 2.22 -2.58 28.78
C THR A 455 2.52 -1.54 27.70
N LYS A 456 1.76 -0.44 27.70
CA LYS A 456 2.03 0.68 26.81
C LYS A 456 3.42 1.28 27.13
N THR A 457 4.23 1.46 26.10
CA THR A 457 5.57 2.06 26.21
C THR A 457 5.77 3.08 25.10
N SER A 458 6.61 4.08 25.36
CA SER A 458 7.04 5.07 24.38
C SER A 458 8.37 4.68 23.70
N LYS A 459 9.08 3.68 24.23
CA LYS A 459 10.37 3.20 23.70
C LYS A 459 10.45 1.68 23.73
N ASN A 460 11.08 1.08 22.72
CA ASN A 460 11.38 -0.36 22.64
C ASN A 460 10.14 -1.27 22.86
N GLY A 461 9.04 -1.00 22.17
CA GLY A 461 7.88 -1.89 22.14
C GLY A 461 8.13 -3.10 21.23
N ASP A 462 7.60 -4.26 21.63
CA ASP A 462 7.58 -5.48 20.84
C ASP A 462 6.53 -5.40 19.72
N ILE A 463 5.44 -4.66 19.96
CA ILE A 463 4.33 -4.42 19.01
C ILE A 463 4.17 -2.91 18.82
N ILE A 464 4.02 -2.44 17.58
CA ILE A 464 3.90 -1.01 17.28
C ILE A 464 2.61 -0.77 16.48
N LEU A 465 1.65 -0.04 17.07
CA LEU A 465 0.37 0.31 16.43
C LEU A 465 0.35 1.72 15.86
N ASP A 466 1.07 2.67 16.42
CA ASP A 466 1.27 4.02 15.88
C ASP A 466 2.53 4.65 16.50
N LEU A 467 2.83 5.92 16.19
CA LEU A 467 4.01 6.62 16.72
C LEU A 467 4.03 6.72 18.26
N ASN A 468 2.85 6.78 18.88
CA ASN A 468 2.66 7.02 20.31
C ASN A 468 2.16 5.78 21.06
N THR A 469 1.86 4.71 20.33
CA THR A 469 1.25 3.48 20.83
C THR A 469 2.12 2.30 20.43
N SER A 470 3.06 1.97 21.31
CA SER A 470 3.81 0.73 21.26
C SER A 470 3.60 -0.07 22.54
N PHE A 471 3.71 -1.38 22.46
CA PHE A 471 3.44 -2.29 23.56
C PHE A 471 4.60 -3.22 23.81
N LYS A 472 4.89 -3.44 25.09
CA LYS A 472 5.77 -4.51 25.55
C LYS A 472 4.93 -5.68 26.03
N ILE A 473 5.27 -6.89 25.59
CA ILE A 473 4.56 -8.11 25.95
C ILE A 473 5.07 -8.61 27.30
N ILE A 474 4.15 -8.92 28.21
CA ILE A 474 4.49 -9.50 29.50
C ILE A 474 4.31 -11.02 29.43
N TYR A 475 5.41 -11.74 29.29
CA TYR A 475 5.45 -13.21 29.24
C TYR A 475 5.32 -13.89 30.63
N ASN A 476 4.82 -13.20 31.64
CA ASN A 476 4.72 -13.75 32.99
C ASN A 476 3.47 -14.62 33.15
N ILE A 477 3.66 -15.88 33.57
CA ILE A 477 2.58 -16.84 33.79
C ILE A 477 1.50 -16.33 34.77
N THR A 478 1.88 -15.56 35.79
CA THR A 478 0.95 -15.03 36.80
C THR A 478 0.08 -13.88 36.28
N LYS A 479 0.44 -13.30 35.13
CA LYS A 479 -0.24 -12.16 34.51
C LYS A 479 -1.09 -12.55 33.29
N ILE A 480 -1.18 -13.85 32.99
CA ILE A 480 -2.12 -14.35 31.99
C ILE A 480 -3.54 -14.08 32.48
N ARG A 481 -4.41 -13.74 31.53
CA ARG A 481 -5.85 -13.68 31.77
C ARG A 481 -6.60 -14.56 30.80
N GLN A 482 -7.70 -15.11 31.30
CA GLN A 482 -8.71 -15.74 30.48
C GLN A 482 -9.94 -14.85 30.48
N PHE A 483 -10.46 -14.58 29.29
CA PHE A 483 -11.74 -13.90 29.13
C PHE A 483 -12.70 -14.86 28.42
N MET A 484 -13.94 -14.91 28.89
CA MET A 484 -14.93 -15.85 28.41
C MET A 484 -15.72 -15.21 27.27
N PHE A 485 -15.71 -15.78 26.07
CA PHE A 485 -16.46 -15.24 24.93
C PHE A 485 -17.49 -16.24 24.41
N ARG A 486 -18.67 -15.74 24.04
CA ARG A 486 -19.69 -16.58 23.40
C ARG A 486 -19.48 -16.60 21.89
N PRO A 487 -19.43 -17.78 21.26
CA PRO A 487 -19.33 -17.87 19.81
C PRO A 487 -20.64 -17.44 19.13
N THR A 488 -20.51 -17.05 17.86
CA THR A 488 -21.63 -16.84 16.95
C THR A 488 -22.10 -18.17 16.36
N LYS A 489 -23.19 -18.14 15.57
CA LYS A 489 -23.69 -19.31 14.83
C LYS A 489 -22.66 -19.92 13.87
N ASN A 490 -21.66 -19.13 13.44
CA ASN A 490 -20.59 -19.56 12.54
C ASN A 490 -19.44 -20.27 13.28
N GLY A 491 -19.60 -20.56 14.58
CA GLY A 491 -18.59 -21.26 15.38
C GLY A 491 -17.34 -20.43 15.68
N VAL A 492 -17.44 -19.10 15.61
CA VAL A 492 -16.34 -18.15 15.92
C VAL A 492 -16.84 -17.01 16.78
N VAL A 493 -15.96 -16.39 17.56
CA VAL A 493 -16.26 -15.15 18.31
C VAL A 493 -15.98 -13.97 17.39
N GLN A 494 -17.00 -13.36 16.79
CA GLN A 494 -16.83 -12.29 15.81
C GLN A 494 -16.96 -10.89 16.45
N VAL A 495 -16.29 -9.88 15.88
CA VAL A 495 -16.45 -8.49 16.33
C VAL A 495 -17.88 -8.00 16.11
N ARG A 496 -18.29 -7.07 16.97
CA ARG A 496 -19.48 -6.23 16.81
C ARG A 496 -19.06 -4.85 16.31
N GLU A 497 -20.00 -4.15 15.70
CA GLU A 497 -19.79 -2.84 15.08
C GLU A 497 -20.99 -1.96 15.44
N VAL A 498 -20.74 -0.76 15.97
CA VAL A 498 -21.79 0.25 16.21
C VAL A 498 -21.69 1.35 15.15
N ILE A 499 -20.46 1.80 14.90
CA ILE A 499 -20.09 2.83 13.93
C ILE A 499 -19.14 2.17 12.92
N PRO A 500 -19.19 2.52 11.62
CA PRO A 500 -18.26 1.97 10.64
C PRO A 500 -16.81 2.07 11.09
N ASN A 501 -16.07 0.95 11.02
CA ASN A 501 -14.66 0.81 11.42
C ASN A 501 -14.38 0.89 12.93
N GLU A 502 -15.39 0.97 13.80
CA GLU A 502 -15.23 0.81 15.25
C GLU A 502 -15.67 -0.58 15.70
N TRP A 503 -14.70 -1.47 15.81
CA TRP A 503 -14.93 -2.87 16.16
C TRP A 503 -14.62 -3.16 17.62
N PHE A 504 -15.46 -4.00 18.23
CA PHE A 504 -15.28 -4.42 19.62
C PHE A 504 -15.80 -5.84 19.83
N PHE A 505 -15.32 -6.49 20.88
CA PHE A 505 -15.88 -7.72 21.41
C PHE A 505 -16.59 -7.43 22.73
N LEU A 506 -17.60 -8.24 23.03
CA LEU A 506 -18.16 -8.34 24.37
C LEU A 506 -17.83 -9.72 24.92
N ASP A 507 -17.27 -9.75 26.12
CA ASP A 507 -17.17 -11.01 26.84
C ASP A 507 -18.55 -11.47 27.33
N SER A 508 -18.57 -12.65 27.93
CA SER A 508 -19.79 -13.32 28.38
C SER A 508 -20.46 -12.60 29.56
N PHE A 509 -19.77 -11.65 30.18
CA PHE A 509 -20.22 -10.85 31.32
C PHE A 509 -20.56 -9.40 30.91
N GLY A 510 -20.48 -9.07 29.62
CA GLY A 510 -20.83 -7.74 29.09
C GLY A 510 -19.67 -6.74 29.12
N ARG A 511 -18.45 -7.16 29.46
CA ARG A 511 -17.27 -6.29 29.39
C ARG A 511 -16.90 -6.03 27.93
N ARG A 512 -16.71 -4.76 27.60
CA ARG A 512 -16.31 -4.30 26.27
C ARG A 512 -14.79 -4.34 26.08
N PHE A 513 -14.37 -4.90 24.95
CA PHE A 513 -12.98 -4.90 24.49
C PHE A 513 -12.91 -4.31 23.09
N GLU A 514 -12.27 -3.16 22.93
CA GLU A 514 -12.01 -2.53 21.62
C GLU A 514 -10.98 -3.36 20.85
N TYR A 515 -11.26 -3.60 19.57
CA TYR A 515 -10.32 -4.27 18.67
C TYR A 515 -9.27 -3.27 18.17
N LEU A 516 -8.00 -3.53 18.45
CA LEU A 516 -6.89 -2.67 18.04
C LEU A 516 -6.21 -3.13 16.75
N GLY A 517 -6.31 -4.42 16.43
CA GLY A 517 -5.63 -5.02 15.28
C GLY A 517 -5.40 -6.52 15.43
N GLU A 518 -4.80 -7.11 14.42
CA GLU A 518 -4.43 -8.52 14.38
C GLU A 518 -2.98 -8.63 13.90
N LEU A 519 -2.17 -9.41 14.61
CA LEU A 519 -0.80 -9.71 14.23
C LEU A 519 -0.79 -10.74 13.09
N LYS A 520 0.23 -10.71 12.23
CA LYS A 520 0.45 -11.78 11.25
C LYS A 520 0.74 -13.11 11.96
N ASN A 521 0.37 -14.21 11.30
CA ASN A 521 0.42 -15.56 11.85
C ASN A 521 1.78 -15.91 12.45
N ASP A 522 2.86 -15.75 11.70
CA ASP A 522 4.21 -16.15 12.13
C ASP A 522 4.66 -15.36 13.37
N PHE A 523 4.34 -14.07 13.41
CA PHE A 523 4.66 -13.20 14.54
C PHE A 523 3.84 -13.57 15.78
N ALA A 524 2.53 -13.81 15.61
CA ALA A 524 1.65 -14.22 16.69
C ALA A 524 2.01 -15.61 17.25
N GLN A 525 2.38 -16.56 16.38
CA GLN A 525 2.90 -17.87 16.76
C GLN A 525 4.22 -17.75 17.53
N GLY A 526 5.12 -16.85 17.10
CA GLY A 526 6.35 -16.56 17.81
C GLY A 526 6.12 -16.08 19.25
N ILE A 527 5.09 -15.27 19.49
CA ILE A 527 4.68 -14.83 20.84
C ILE A 527 4.18 -16.03 21.65
N ALA A 528 3.26 -16.83 21.10
CA ALA A 528 2.72 -18.00 21.79
C ALA A 528 3.82 -19.01 22.16
N ASN A 529 4.78 -19.27 21.25
CA ASN A 529 5.91 -20.14 21.49
C ASN A 529 6.88 -19.58 22.54
N SER A 530 7.17 -18.27 22.50
CA SER A 530 8.01 -17.60 23.51
C SER A 530 7.40 -17.72 24.90
N PHE A 531 6.07 -17.59 24.99
CA PHE A 531 5.34 -17.82 26.22
C PHE A 531 5.38 -19.29 26.67
N ALA A 532 5.08 -20.23 25.78
CA ALA A 532 5.14 -21.66 26.07
C ALA A 532 6.52 -22.10 26.60
N SER A 533 7.59 -21.60 25.99
CA SER A 533 8.97 -21.82 26.42
C SER A 533 9.24 -21.33 27.85
N GLN A 534 8.60 -20.24 28.30
CA GLN A 534 8.73 -19.77 29.68
C GLN A 534 7.97 -20.66 30.67
N VAL A 535 6.81 -21.18 30.28
CA VAL A 535 6.02 -22.11 31.10
C VAL A 535 6.70 -23.47 31.22
N SER A 536 7.31 -23.95 30.13
CA SER A 536 7.95 -25.26 30.07
C SER A 536 9.37 -25.29 30.65
N ARG A 537 9.84 -24.21 31.29
CA ARG A 537 11.19 -24.17 31.89
C ARG A 537 11.28 -25.22 32.99
N VAL A 538 12.27 -26.08 32.88
CA VAL A 538 12.57 -27.08 33.92
C VAL A 538 13.17 -26.36 35.12
N ALA A 539 12.55 -26.54 36.29
CA ALA A 539 13.09 -26.02 37.54
C ALA A 539 14.31 -26.86 37.94
N THR A 540 15.50 -26.44 37.53
CA THR A 540 16.75 -27.04 37.99
C THR A 540 17.30 -26.22 39.17
N ASN A 541 17.35 -26.83 40.35
CA ASN A 541 18.04 -26.24 41.50
C ASN A 541 19.52 -26.64 41.44
N HIS A 542 20.28 -25.96 40.58
CA HIS A 542 21.72 -26.17 40.52
C HIS A 542 22.38 -25.71 41.83
N SER A 543 23.45 -26.39 42.26
CA SER A 543 24.24 -25.92 43.40
C SER A 543 24.76 -24.50 43.12
N GLU A 544 24.85 -23.68 44.16
CA GLU A 544 25.28 -22.28 44.00
C GLU A 544 26.69 -22.18 43.39
N TRP A 545 27.54 -23.18 43.67
CA TRP A 545 28.86 -23.34 43.06
C TRP A 545 28.78 -23.49 41.52
N LEU A 546 27.84 -24.29 41.00
CA LEU A 546 27.61 -24.42 39.56
C LEU A 546 26.99 -23.15 38.97
N ARG A 547 26.09 -22.49 39.70
CA ARG A 547 25.48 -21.21 39.29
C ARG A 547 26.54 -20.13 39.07
N LEU A 548 27.44 -19.94 40.03
CA LEU A 548 28.52 -18.95 39.95
C LEU A 548 29.49 -19.21 38.79
N ASN A 549 29.73 -20.48 38.46
CA ASN A 549 30.62 -20.89 37.36
C ASN A 549 29.93 -20.93 35.98
N SER A 550 28.59 -20.88 35.92
CA SER A 550 27.80 -20.95 34.69
C SER A 550 27.47 -19.59 34.05
N ILE A 551 27.76 -18.48 34.73
CA ILE A 551 27.62 -17.13 34.16
C ILE A 551 28.82 -16.89 33.23
N LYS A 552 28.65 -17.21 31.95
CA LYS A 552 29.50 -16.71 30.85
C LYS A 552 28.70 -15.77 29.97
#